data_AF-A0A3L9M3T3-F1
#
_entry.id   AF-A0A3L9M3T3-F1
#
_cell.length_a   1.000
_cell.length_b   1.000
_cell.length_c   1.000
_cell.angle_alpha   90.00
_cell.angle_beta   90.00
_cell.angle_gamma   90.00
#
_symmetry.space_group_name_H-M   'P 1'
#
loop_
_entity.id
_entity.type
_entity.pdbx_description
1 polymer ?
#
loop_
_entity_poly.entity_id
_entity_poly.type
_entity_poly.pdbx_seq_one_letter_code
_entity_poly.pdbx_strand_id
1 'polypeptide(L)'
;MYIKKLIVKNFKKILTRTFEFNEKVNIIVGDNDSGKSTILEALDLVANNCYRGKNLNQVISSDLFNETVVQKFLKGDFSIGTLPEILIEMYLEDCPEYRGKNNSLNKEEDGIYIRICFDDELTKTYNDFISGGVKVDSIPTEFYKVEWFSFGWESIKFLNRKMKGLFIDPTRLHPTYGKSQYLSNIINTALTKPEQALLSLNYRKIKKTFGEQEQIKSLNGKLDATKLVTEQNLSIIADTTTGNIEAGLQLAVNDISFPHIGKGEQNKIQIKLALINKGGNVNFIMIEEPENHLSHTNLSKLIKFIDDNSTSQIFITTHSSYVLNKLSLKNLCLIANEYLRLSEIDSETAKTLQRLPGYDTLRIVLSQKIILVEGPSDELLLKKIYYEKYSKLPEEDGIDIIVVRGIGFKHYLNIAKHIKTKVNVIKDNDGSYRKNIEVYSQQFDYENINFFSEKNDTLKSLEPSLIEANSKDIKTLETLAKIALSTKAFNELNAKTTLLDKKLYFTSVYVGENGDKNYGAKKVDSAIRIFENSKPVNYPAYLLEALKFD
;
A
#
# COMPACT_ATOMS: atom_id res chain seq x y z
N MET A 1 -8.87 -7.92 22.52
CA MET A 1 -9.09 -8.71 21.30
C MET A 1 -8.70 -7.93 20.04
N TYR A 2 -7.69 -8.42 19.32
CA TYR A 2 -7.22 -7.87 18.04
C TYR A 2 -6.60 -8.99 17.18
N ILE A 3 -6.35 -8.71 15.90
CA ILE A 3 -5.63 -9.63 15.00
C ILE A 3 -4.14 -9.43 15.20
N LYS A 4 -3.47 -10.45 15.70
CA LYS A 4 -2.01 -10.43 15.90
C LYS A 4 -1.24 -10.86 14.67
N LYS A 5 -1.77 -11.85 13.94
CA LYS A 5 -1.05 -12.47 12.82
C LYS A 5 -2.02 -13.09 11.81
N LEU A 6 -1.63 -13.08 10.55
CA LEU A 6 -2.32 -13.72 9.44
C LEU A 6 -1.33 -14.61 8.67
N ILE A 7 -1.68 -15.88 8.46
CA ILE A 7 -0.94 -16.77 7.56
C ILE A 7 -1.82 -17.01 6.34
N VAL A 8 -1.26 -16.78 5.17
CA VAL A 8 -1.96 -16.96 3.88
C VAL A 8 -1.17 -17.94 3.04
N LYS A 9 -1.83 -18.97 2.52
CA LYS A 9 -1.28 -19.95 1.60
C LYS A 9 -2.15 -20.06 0.34
N ASN A 10 -1.46 -20.09 -0.81
CA ASN A 10 -1.97 -20.32 -2.15
C ASN A 10 -3.10 -19.38 -2.59
N PHE A 11 -3.22 -18.18 -2.02
CA PHE A 11 -4.29 -17.23 -2.31
C PHE A 11 -3.79 -16.08 -3.20
N LYS A 12 -4.31 -16.00 -4.43
CA LYS A 12 -3.94 -14.98 -5.44
C LYS A 12 -2.43 -14.80 -5.53
N LYS A 13 -1.90 -13.60 -5.29
CA LYS A 13 -0.45 -13.32 -5.35
C LYS A 13 0.39 -13.98 -4.25
N ILE A 14 -0.25 -14.49 -3.19
CA ILE A 14 0.46 -14.99 -2.02
C ILE A 14 0.55 -16.52 -2.09
N LEU A 15 1.74 -17.03 -2.36
CA LEU A 15 2.03 -18.47 -2.31
C LEU A 15 2.04 -18.98 -0.87
N THR A 16 2.89 -18.42 -0.01
CA THR A 16 2.87 -18.67 1.44
C THR A 16 3.53 -17.49 2.13
N ARG A 17 2.81 -16.81 3.02
CA ARG A 17 3.38 -15.68 3.76
C ARG A 17 2.70 -15.50 5.12
N THR A 18 3.48 -15.01 6.07
CA THR A 18 3.01 -14.64 7.41
C THR A 18 3.08 -13.12 7.55
N PHE A 19 2.01 -12.54 8.06
CA PHE A 19 1.88 -11.11 8.34
C PHE A 19 1.60 -10.94 9.82
N GLU A 20 2.39 -10.14 10.52
CA GLU A 20 2.15 -9.81 11.93
C GLU A 20 1.62 -8.38 12.02
N PHE A 21 0.75 -8.08 12.95
CA PHE A 21 0.06 -6.78 12.99
C PHE A 21 0.20 -6.10 14.36
N ASN A 22 0.08 -4.78 14.33
CA ASN A 22 -0.03 -3.92 15.49
C ASN A 22 -1.46 -3.95 16.05
N GLU A 23 -1.60 -3.74 17.35
CA GLU A 23 -2.88 -3.80 18.07
C GLU A 23 -3.92 -2.79 17.54
N LYS A 24 -3.47 -1.57 17.20
CA LYS A 24 -4.39 -0.47 16.82
C LYS A 24 -4.38 -0.16 15.33
N VAL A 25 -3.27 0.33 14.78
CA VAL A 25 -3.22 0.84 13.40
C VAL A 25 -2.13 0.12 12.61
N ASN A 26 -2.52 -0.36 11.44
CA ASN A 26 -1.69 -1.12 10.51
C ASN A 26 -1.77 -0.45 9.14
N ILE A 27 -0.68 0.14 8.68
CA ILE A 27 -0.63 0.84 7.41
C ILE A 27 0.20 0.00 6.46
N ILE A 28 -0.49 -0.66 5.55
CA ILE A 28 0.07 -1.59 4.60
C ILE A 28 0.52 -0.81 3.37
N VAL A 29 1.83 -0.77 3.15
CA VAL A 29 2.46 -0.04 2.04
C VAL A 29 3.32 -1.00 1.24
N GLY A 30 3.47 -0.75 -0.05
CA GLY A 30 4.25 -1.53 -0.98
C GLY A 30 3.95 -1.05 -2.40
N ASP A 31 4.71 -1.52 -3.37
CA ASP A 31 4.51 -1.15 -4.77
C ASP A 31 3.13 -1.56 -5.30
N ASN A 32 2.77 -1.00 -6.45
CA ASN A 32 1.63 -1.49 -7.19
C ASN A 32 1.80 -2.99 -7.42
N ASP A 33 0.68 -3.71 -7.28
CA ASP A 33 0.66 -5.15 -7.53
C ASP A 33 1.50 -6.01 -6.53
N SER A 34 1.90 -5.45 -5.39
CA SER A 34 2.65 -6.18 -4.33
C SER A 34 1.79 -7.11 -3.46
N GLY A 35 0.46 -7.08 -3.60
CA GLY A 35 -0.46 -7.91 -2.82
C GLY A 35 -1.13 -7.21 -1.63
N LYS A 36 -1.01 -5.88 -1.49
CA LYS A 36 -1.70 -5.07 -0.46
C LYS A 36 -3.20 -5.40 -0.34
N SER A 37 -3.91 -5.30 -1.46
CA SER A 37 -5.35 -5.59 -1.54
C SER A 37 -5.65 -7.07 -1.27
N THR A 38 -4.74 -7.98 -1.63
CA THR A 38 -4.86 -9.41 -1.35
C THR A 38 -4.84 -9.69 0.16
N ILE A 39 -4.06 -8.94 0.95
CA ILE A 39 -4.08 -9.05 2.42
C ILE A 39 -5.44 -8.62 2.97
N LEU A 40 -5.96 -7.46 2.55
CA LEU A 40 -7.28 -6.99 2.99
C LEU A 40 -8.39 -7.98 2.61
N GLU A 41 -8.34 -8.53 1.40
CA GLU A 41 -9.29 -9.55 0.96
C GLU A 41 -9.15 -10.85 1.75
N ALA A 42 -7.93 -11.28 2.10
CA ALA A 42 -7.72 -12.45 2.95
C ALA A 42 -8.30 -12.25 4.36
N LEU A 43 -8.13 -11.05 4.93
CA LEU A 43 -8.73 -10.66 6.21
C LEU A 43 -10.26 -10.68 6.15
N ASP A 44 -10.86 -10.11 5.10
CA ASP A 44 -12.31 -10.13 4.90
C ASP A 44 -12.85 -11.55 4.72
N LEU A 45 -12.14 -12.36 3.93
CA LEU A 45 -12.50 -13.73 3.63
C LEU A 45 -12.55 -14.57 4.90
N VAL A 46 -11.48 -14.61 5.70
CA VAL A 46 -11.43 -15.41 6.93
C VAL A 46 -12.33 -14.87 8.07
N ALA A 47 -12.54 -13.55 8.16
CA ALA A 47 -13.39 -12.98 9.21
C ALA A 47 -14.89 -13.03 8.89
N ASN A 48 -15.28 -12.92 7.62
CA ASN A 48 -16.68 -12.80 7.23
C ASN A 48 -17.21 -13.96 6.40
N ASN A 49 -16.35 -14.90 5.97
CA ASN A 49 -16.68 -15.95 4.99
C ASN A 49 -17.32 -15.36 3.71
N CYS A 50 -16.79 -14.22 3.30
CA CYS A 50 -17.29 -13.46 2.17
C CYS A 50 -16.13 -13.06 1.26
N TYR A 51 -16.39 -13.00 -0.04
CA TYR A 51 -15.49 -12.41 -1.01
C TYR A 51 -16.26 -11.41 -1.86
N ARG A 52 -15.85 -10.13 -1.80
CA ARG A 52 -16.48 -9.01 -2.53
C ARG A 52 -18.00 -8.90 -2.27
N GLY A 53 -18.40 -9.09 -1.01
CA GLY A 53 -19.78 -8.97 -0.57
C GLY A 53 -20.67 -10.18 -0.88
N LYS A 54 -20.13 -11.28 -1.41
CA LYS A 54 -20.85 -12.54 -1.62
C LYS A 54 -20.33 -13.61 -0.69
N ASN A 55 -21.19 -14.56 -0.31
CA ASN A 55 -20.76 -15.72 0.47
C ASN A 55 -19.72 -16.51 -0.32
N LEU A 56 -18.63 -16.93 0.34
CA LEU A 56 -17.49 -17.56 -0.33
C LEU A 56 -17.88 -18.82 -1.13
N ASN A 57 -18.81 -19.63 -0.62
CA ASN A 57 -19.26 -20.86 -1.29
C ASN A 57 -19.87 -20.60 -2.69
N GLN A 58 -20.37 -19.38 -2.95
CA GLN A 58 -21.01 -19.03 -4.22
C GLN A 58 -20.03 -18.45 -5.24
N VAL A 59 -18.78 -18.18 -4.84
CA VAL A 59 -17.81 -17.42 -5.64
C VAL A 59 -16.42 -18.05 -5.65
N ILE A 60 -16.33 -19.33 -5.27
CA ILE A 60 -15.08 -20.09 -5.43
C ILE A 60 -14.78 -20.16 -6.93
N SER A 61 -13.55 -19.79 -7.29
CA SER A 61 -13.05 -19.91 -8.66
C SER A 61 -11.56 -20.25 -8.65
N SER A 62 -11.09 -20.81 -9.77
CA SER A 62 -9.67 -21.10 -9.99
C SER A 62 -8.80 -19.83 -9.89
N ASP A 63 -9.33 -18.66 -10.21
CA ASP A 63 -8.64 -17.35 -10.10
C ASP A 63 -8.29 -16.95 -8.66
N LEU A 64 -8.89 -17.60 -7.65
CA LEU A 64 -8.52 -17.37 -6.25
C LEU A 64 -7.20 -18.04 -5.88
N PHE A 65 -6.79 -19.07 -6.63
CA PHE A 65 -5.57 -19.81 -6.37
C PHE A 65 -4.34 -19.07 -6.90
N ASN A 66 -3.20 -19.28 -6.23
CA ASN A 66 -1.93 -18.74 -6.69
C ASN A 66 -1.51 -19.35 -8.03
N GLU A 67 -1.07 -18.51 -8.96
CA GLU A 67 -0.68 -18.92 -10.30
C GLU A 67 0.37 -20.04 -10.31
N THR A 68 1.38 -19.97 -9.44
CA THR A 68 2.42 -21.01 -9.32
C THR A 68 1.81 -22.38 -9.01
N VAL A 69 0.78 -22.39 -8.18
CA VAL A 69 0.09 -23.60 -7.73
C VAL A 69 -0.82 -24.13 -8.83
N VAL A 70 -1.54 -23.24 -9.53
CA VAL A 70 -2.33 -23.59 -10.72
C VAL A 70 -1.44 -24.24 -11.77
N GLN A 71 -0.28 -23.63 -12.09
CA GLN A 71 0.66 -24.17 -13.07
C GLN A 71 1.26 -25.52 -12.63
N LYS A 72 1.52 -25.70 -11.33
CA LYS A 72 1.97 -26.99 -10.79
C LYS A 72 0.88 -28.07 -10.93
N PHE A 73 -0.37 -27.73 -10.65
CA PHE A 73 -1.51 -28.62 -10.82
C PHE A 73 -1.71 -29.03 -12.29
N LEU A 74 -1.70 -28.07 -13.21
CA LEU A 74 -1.89 -28.31 -14.65
C LEU A 74 -0.78 -29.16 -15.29
N LYS A 75 0.42 -29.18 -14.70
CA LYS A 75 1.54 -30.04 -15.12
C LYS A 75 1.57 -31.40 -14.39
N GLY A 76 0.70 -31.58 -13.40
CA GLY A 76 0.66 -32.76 -12.54
C GLY A 76 -0.13 -33.91 -13.16
N ASP A 77 -0.41 -34.92 -12.32
CA ASP A 77 -1.18 -36.12 -12.67
C ASP A 77 -2.66 -36.03 -12.29
N PHE A 78 -3.11 -34.86 -11.79
CA PHE A 78 -4.46 -34.62 -11.29
C PHE A 78 -4.89 -35.58 -10.18
N SER A 79 -3.93 -36.18 -9.45
CA SER A 79 -4.26 -37.03 -8.30
C SER A 79 -4.85 -36.20 -7.15
N ILE A 80 -5.81 -36.78 -6.43
CA ILE A 80 -6.48 -36.10 -5.30
C ILE A 80 -5.47 -35.59 -4.26
N GLY A 81 -4.41 -36.34 -3.99
CA GLY A 81 -3.36 -35.93 -3.04
C GLY A 81 -2.50 -34.74 -3.49
N THR A 82 -2.56 -34.35 -4.77
CA THR A 82 -1.85 -33.18 -5.31
C THR A 82 -2.76 -31.99 -5.57
N LEU A 83 -4.06 -32.12 -5.30
CA LEU A 83 -5.02 -31.04 -5.45
C LEU A 83 -4.64 -29.86 -4.56
N PRO A 84 -4.58 -28.64 -5.14
CA PRO A 84 -4.19 -27.47 -4.37
C PRO A 84 -5.28 -27.07 -3.39
N GLU A 85 -4.90 -26.49 -2.26
CA GLU A 85 -5.83 -25.88 -1.30
C GLU A 85 -5.44 -24.43 -1.02
N ILE A 86 -6.42 -23.60 -0.69
CA ILE A 86 -6.18 -22.26 -0.11
C ILE A 86 -6.37 -22.37 1.40
N LEU A 87 -5.43 -21.83 2.17
CA LEU A 87 -5.53 -21.77 3.63
C LEU A 87 -5.22 -20.35 4.09
N ILE A 88 -6.15 -19.77 4.85
CA ILE A 88 -5.99 -18.46 5.48
C ILE A 88 -6.27 -18.61 6.97
N GLU A 89 -5.29 -18.31 7.81
CA GLU A 89 -5.36 -18.44 9.26
C GLU A 89 -5.21 -17.06 9.92
N MET A 90 -6.19 -16.68 10.72
CA MET A 90 -6.21 -15.44 11.50
C MET A 90 -5.97 -15.77 12.97
N TYR A 91 -4.81 -15.38 13.47
CA TYR A 91 -4.42 -15.51 14.88
C TYR A 91 -4.85 -14.26 15.63
N LEU A 92 -5.54 -14.48 16.74
CA LEU A 92 -6.15 -13.47 17.57
C LEU A 92 -5.43 -13.39 18.92
N GLU A 93 -5.50 -12.24 19.56
CA GLU A 93 -5.18 -12.10 20.98
C GLU A 93 -6.51 -11.90 21.75
N ASP A 94 -6.59 -12.38 22.99
CA ASP A 94 -7.77 -12.32 23.87
C ASP A 94 -9.05 -12.94 23.28
N CYS A 95 -8.98 -14.13 22.68
CA CYS A 95 -10.16 -14.83 22.16
C CYS A 95 -10.16 -16.32 22.53
N PRO A 96 -10.28 -16.66 23.84
CA PRO A 96 -10.12 -18.03 24.33
C PRO A 96 -11.17 -19.01 23.80
N GLU A 97 -12.33 -18.52 23.38
CA GLU A 97 -13.37 -19.33 22.73
C GLU A 97 -12.90 -19.97 21.42
N TYR A 98 -11.90 -19.37 20.77
CA TYR A 98 -11.32 -19.86 19.53
C TYR A 98 -9.96 -20.53 19.74
N ARG A 99 -9.59 -20.82 20.98
CA ARG A 99 -8.30 -21.43 21.31
C ARG A 99 -8.23 -22.89 20.85
N GLY A 100 -7.10 -23.25 20.25
CA GLY A 100 -6.73 -24.64 20.04
C GLY A 100 -5.48 -24.80 19.19
N LYS A 101 -5.20 -26.05 18.78
CA LYS A 101 -3.98 -26.44 18.05
C LYS A 101 -4.20 -26.67 16.56
N ASN A 102 -5.44 -26.54 16.06
CA ASN A 102 -5.78 -26.76 14.65
C ASN A 102 -5.41 -25.55 13.80
N ASN A 103 -4.11 -25.29 13.71
CA ASN A 103 -3.50 -24.30 12.84
C ASN A 103 -2.20 -24.90 12.25
N SER A 104 -1.70 -24.29 11.19
CA SER A 104 -0.59 -24.78 10.41
C SER A 104 0.74 -24.79 11.16
N LEU A 105 0.81 -24.14 12.33
CA LEU A 105 1.96 -24.16 13.21
C LEU A 105 1.85 -25.24 14.32
N ASN A 106 0.71 -25.91 14.46
CA ASN A 106 0.39 -26.87 15.53
C ASN A 106 0.63 -26.30 16.93
N LYS A 107 0.45 -24.99 17.11
CA LYS A 107 0.62 -24.31 18.40
C LYS A 107 -0.71 -24.01 19.04
N GLU A 108 -0.77 -24.02 20.36
CA GLU A 108 -1.98 -23.66 21.09
C GLU A 108 -2.14 -22.15 21.11
N GLU A 109 -3.05 -21.64 20.29
CA GLU A 109 -3.25 -20.21 20.03
C GLU A 109 -4.75 -19.94 19.87
N ASP A 110 -5.13 -18.68 20.04
CA ASP A 110 -6.49 -18.21 19.78
C ASP A 110 -6.60 -17.84 18.30
N GLY A 111 -7.59 -18.36 17.57
CA GLY A 111 -7.75 -17.96 16.17
C GLY A 111 -8.70 -18.80 15.35
N ILE A 112 -8.82 -18.42 14.09
CA ILE A 112 -9.76 -19.01 13.14
C ILE A 112 -9.07 -19.23 11.81
N TYR A 113 -9.58 -20.15 10.99
CA TYR A 113 -9.11 -20.32 9.63
C TYR A 113 -10.25 -20.52 8.64
N ILE A 114 -9.98 -20.17 7.39
CA ILE A 114 -10.73 -20.63 6.24
C ILE A 114 -9.82 -21.49 5.37
N ARG A 115 -10.36 -22.65 4.97
CA ARG A 115 -9.74 -23.55 4.03
C ARG A 115 -10.68 -23.80 2.85
N ILE A 116 -10.18 -23.60 1.63
CA ILE A 116 -10.84 -24.01 0.39
C ILE A 116 -10.08 -25.24 -0.11
N CYS A 117 -10.67 -26.41 0.06
CA CYS A 117 -10.02 -27.70 -0.22
C CYS A 117 -10.98 -28.64 -0.96
N PHE A 118 -10.43 -29.72 -1.50
CA PHE A 118 -11.22 -30.78 -2.11
C PHE A 118 -12.28 -31.32 -1.14
N ASP A 119 -13.45 -31.64 -1.66
CA ASP A 119 -14.48 -32.30 -0.89
C ASP A 119 -14.36 -33.82 -1.01
N ASP A 120 -13.90 -34.46 0.06
CA ASP A 120 -13.71 -35.91 0.13
C ASP A 120 -14.98 -36.71 -0.21
N GLU A 121 -16.18 -36.13 -0.01
CA GLU A 121 -17.45 -36.76 -0.39
C GLU A 121 -17.59 -36.93 -1.91
N LEU A 122 -16.86 -36.14 -2.71
CA LEU A 122 -16.88 -36.14 -4.16
C LEU A 122 -15.74 -36.96 -4.79
N THR A 123 -14.95 -37.69 -3.98
CA THR A 123 -13.83 -38.54 -4.42
C THR A 123 -14.19 -39.43 -5.61
N LYS A 124 -15.34 -40.13 -5.55
CA LYS A 124 -15.76 -41.04 -6.61
C LYS A 124 -16.02 -40.28 -7.91
N THR A 125 -16.82 -39.22 -7.85
CA THR A 125 -17.19 -38.39 -9.00
C THR A 125 -15.97 -37.74 -9.65
N TYR A 126 -15.00 -37.32 -8.86
CA TYR A 126 -13.75 -36.73 -9.36
C TYR A 126 -12.90 -37.76 -10.13
N ASN A 127 -12.75 -38.98 -9.60
CA ASN A 127 -12.02 -40.04 -10.29
C ASN A 127 -12.69 -40.43 -11.61
N ASP A 128 -14.02 -40.47 -11.64
CA ASP A 128 -14.79 -40.72 -12.86
C ASP A 128 -14.58 -39.57 -13.88
N PHE A 129 -14.52 -38.32 -13.42
CA PHE A 129 -14.25 -37.15 -14.26
C PHE A 129 -12.85 -37.19 -14.91
N ILE A 130 -11.81 -37.51 -14.14
CA ILE A 130 -10.43 -37.61 -14.66
C ILE A 130 -10.27 -38.81 -15.60
N SER A 131 -10.85 -39.96 -15.27
CA SER A 131 -10.79 -41.16 -16.13
C SER A 131 -11.61 -41.02 -17.41
N GLY A 132 -12.61 -40.14 -17.43
CA GLY A 132 -13.44 -39.83 -18.60
C GLY A 132 -12.72 -39.10 -19.75
N GLY A 133 -11.43 -38.80 -19.61
CA GLY A 133 -10.61 -38.19 -20.68
C GLY A 133 -10.94 -36.72 -20.95
N VAL A 134 -11.59 -36.03 -20.01
CA VAL A 134 -11.88 -34.60 -20.11
C VAL A 134 -10.58 -33.80 -19.98
N LYS A 135 -10.39 -32.83 -20.88
CA LYS A 135 -9.25 -31.92 -20.82
C LYS A 135 -9.40 -30.97 -19.63
N VAL A 136 -8.49 -31.07 -18.66
CA VAL A 136 -8.46 -30.20 -17.46
C VAL A 136 -7.62 -28.97 -17.75
N ASP A 137 -8.27 -27.83 -18.01
CA ASP A 137 -7.62 -26.56 -18.32
C ASP A 137 -7.57 -25.59 -17.11
N SER A 138 -8.21 -25.95 -15.99
CA SER A 138 -8.19 -25.17 -14.75
C SER A 138 -8.47 -26.04 -13.52
N ILE A 139 -8.26 -25.50 -12.31
CA ILE A 139 -8.61 -26.18 -11.06
C ILE A 139 -10.14 -26.35 -11.00
N PRO A 140 -10.67 -27.58 -10.86
CA PRO A 140 -12.10 -27.84 -10.91
C PRO A 140 -12.74 -27.56 -9.54
N THR A 141 -13.02 -26.29 -9.29
CA THR A 141 -13.54 -25.79 -8.00
C THR A 141 -14.94 -26.29 -7.66
N GLU A 142 -15.63 -26.95 -8.59
CA GLU A 142 -16.90 -27.65 -8.36
C GLU A 142 -16.77 -28.81 -7.38
N PHE A 143 -15.57 -29.38 -7.26
CA PHE A 143 -15.27 -30.46 -6.31
C PHE A 143 -14.69 -29.95 -4.98
N TYR A 144 -14.79 -28.66 -4.71
CA TYR A 144 -14.21 -28.03 -3.52
C TYR A 144 -15.29 -27.61 -2.53
N LYS A 145 -14.92 -27.62 -1.25
CA LYS A 145 -15.71 -27.10 -0.13
C LYS A 145 -14.96 -25.98 0.58
N VAL A 146 -15.73 -25.17 1.32
CA VAL A 146 -15.19 -24.18 2.26
C VAL A 146 -15.35 -24.69 3.68
N GLU A 147 -14.25 -24.77 4.40
CA GLU A 147 -14.23 -25.01 5.83
C GLU A 147 -13.91 -23.71 6.56
N TRP A 148 -14.79 -23.31 7.49
CA TRP A 148 -14.59 -22.14 8.34
C TRP A 148 -14.69 -22.54 9.81
N PHE A 149 -13.56 -22.56 10.50
CA PHE A 149 -13.43 -23.16 11.83
C PHE A 149 -12.55 -22.32 12.74
N SER A 150 -12.74 -22.47 14.05
CA SER A 150 -11.80 -22.02 15.06
C SER A 150 -10.60 -22.98 15.16
N PHE A 151 -9.50 -22.54 15.78
CA PHE A 151 -8.38 -23.43 16.10
C PHE A 151 -8.77 -24.51 17.12
N GLY A 152 -9.89 -24.34 17.82
CA GLY A 152 -10.54 -25.35 18.66
C GLY A 152 -11.32 -26.43 17.90
N TRP A 153 -11.31 -26.42 16.54
CA TRP A 153 -12.07 -27.34 15.69
C TRP A 153 -13.60 -27.18 15.77
N GLU A 154 -14.07 -25.96 16.07
CA GLU A 154 -15.50 -25.65 16.03
C GLU A 154 -15.86 -24.87 14.77
N SER A 155 -16.91 -25.31 14.08
CA SER A 155 -17.39 -24.61 12.88
C SER A 155 -17.97 -23.24 13.23
N ILE A 156 -17.54 -22.22 12.50
CA ILE A 156 -17.98 -20.84 12.73
C ILE A 156 -19.24 -20.56 11.92
N LYS A 157 -20.28 -20.10 12.61
CA LYS A 157 -21.50 -19.59 11.98
C LYS A 157 -21.42 -18.08 11.84
N PHE A 158 -21.86 -17.56 10.70
CA PHE A 158 -21.79 -16.12 10.39
C PHE A 158 -22.36 -15.23 11.50
N LEU A 159 -23.51 -15.58 12.08
CA LEU A 159 -24.16 -14.78 13.13
C LEU A 159 -23.42 -14.80 14.48
N ASN A 160 -22.70 -15.89 14.79
CA ASN A 160 -22.05 -16.10 16.08
C ASN A 160 -20.54 -15.80 16.04
N ARG A 161 -20.03 -15.33 14.90
CA ARG A 161 -18.62 -14.97 14.77
C ARG A 161 -18.24 -13.88 15.77
N LYS A 162 -17.15 -14.09 16.49
CA LYS A 162 -16.62 -13.15 17.49
C LYS A 162 -15.79 -12.05 16.85
N MET A 163 -15.16 -12.37 15.72
CA MET A 163 -14.36 -11.44 14.94
C MET A 163 -15.11 -10.96 13.71
N LYS A 164 -15.35 -9.64 13.62
CA LYS A 164 -16.13 -9.00 12.55
C LYS A 164 -15.29 -7.89 11.91
N GLY A 165 -15.04 -8.04 10.62
CA GLY A 165 -14.34 -7.04 9.81
C GLY A 165 -15.31 -6.20 8.99
N LEU A 166 -15.00 -4.92 8.79
CA LEU A 166 -15.67 -4.06 7.82
C LEU A 166 -14.69 -3.62 6.75
N PHE A 167 -14.92 -4.00 5.50
CA PHE A 167 -14.08 -3.62 4.36
C PHE A 167 -14.67 -2.44 3.60
N ILE A 168 -13.94 -1.33 3.55
CA ILE A 168 -14.24 -0.10 2.82
C ILE A 168 -13.33 -0.01 1.59
N ASP A 169 -13.93 -0.16 0.41
CA ASP A 169 -13.28 0.15 -0.86
C ASP A 169 -14.13 1.18 -1.63
N PRO A 170 -13.61 2.41 -1.87
CA PRO A 170 -14.32 3.44 -2.62
C PRO A 170 -14.65 3.02 -4.06
N THR A 171 -13.83 2.15 -4.68
CA THR A 171 -13.87 1.82 -6.11
C THR A 171 -14.86 0.70 -6.45
N ARG A 172 -15.10 -0.26 -5.54
CA ARG A 172 -15.94 -1.47 -5.77
C ARG A 172 -17.46 -1.24 -5.86
N LEU A 173 -17.92 0.00 -5.94
CA LEU A 173 -19.34 0.36 -6.03
C LEU A 173 -19.93 0.11 -7.44
N HIS A 174 -19.93 -1.14 -7.92
CA HIS A 174 -20.71 -1.51 -9.10
C HIS A 174 -22.20 -1.75 -8.71
N PRO A 175 -23.19 -1.43 -9.58
CA PRO A 175 -24.56 -1.11 -9.16
C PRO A 175 -25.44 -2.24 -8.62
N THR A 176 -25.09 -3.53 -8.78
CA THR A 176 -26.17 -4.53 -8.90
C THR A 176 -26.42 -5.43 -7.67
N TYR A 177 -25.44 -5.76 -6.82
CA TYR A 177 -25.69 -6.73 -5.72
C TYR A 177 -24.95 -6.52 -4.39
N GLY A 178 -23.90 -5.70 -4.32
CA GLY A 178 -23.14 -5.46 -3.08
C GLY A 178 -23.53 -4.19 -2.31
N LYS A 179 -24.29 -3.27 -2.92
CA LYS A 179 -24.64 -1.97 -2.33
C LYS A 179 -25.55 -2.10 -1.11
N SER A 180 -26.56 -2.96 -1.16
CA SER A 180 -27.53 -3.14 -0.07
C SER A 180 -26.84 -3.66 1.19
N GLN A 181 -26.03 -4.72 1.09
CA GLN A 181 -25.34 -5.31 2.23
C GLN A 181 -24.28 -4.38 2.84
N TYR A 182 -23.58 -3.60 2.01
CA TYR A 182 -22.64 -2.61 2.49
C TYR A 182 -23.34 -1.44 3.20
N LEU A 183 -24.44 -0.93 2.64
CA LEU A 183 -25.28 0.10 3.27
C LEU A 183 -25.90 -0.41 4.58
N SER A 184 -26.35 -1.67 4.58
CA SER A 184 -26.85 -2.39 5.77
C SER A 184 -25.82 -2.35 6.88
N ASN A 185 -24.58 -2.74 6.57
CA ASN A 185 -23.48 -2.73 7.54
C ASN A 185 -23.24 -1.31 8.08
N ILE A 186 -23.22 -0.29 7.23
CA ILE A 186 -23.03 1.11 7.65
C ILE A 186 -24.17 1.59 8.56
N ILE A 187 -25.42 1.33 8.18
CA ILE A 187 -26.61 1.69 8.97
C ILE A 187 -26.55 0.96 10.32
N ASN A 188 -26.19 -0.32 10.33
CA ASN A 188 -26.09 -1.14 11.53
C ASN A 188 -24.90 -0.77 12.43
N THR A 189 -23.84 -0.16 11.89
CA THR A 189 -22.74 0.39 12.69
C THR A 189 -23.06 1.78 13.25
N ALA A 190 -23.83 2.57 12.51
CA ALA A 190 -24.19 3.94 12.89
C ALA A 190 -25.31 4.00 13.93
N LEU A 191 -26.23 3.04 13.90
CA LEU A 191 -27.41 2.96 14.77
C LEU A 191 -27.23 1.96 15.91
N THR A 192 -27.81 2.27 17.06
CA THR A 192 -27.95 1.38 18.21
C THR A 192 -29.04 0.31 17.98
N LYS A 193 -29.03 -0.78 18.75
CA LYS A 193 -30.05 -1.85 18.63
C LYS A 193 -31.51 -1.34 18.76
N PRO A 194 -31.85 -0.44 19.70
CA PRO A 194 -33.20 0.13 19.77
C PRO A 194 -33.58 0.95 18.53
N GLU A 195 -32.65 1.75 17.99
CA GLU A 195 -32.86 2.56 16.79
C GLU A 195 -33.09 1.68 15.55
N GLN A 196 -32.33 0.58 15.41
CA GLN A 196 -32.52 -0.40 14.35
C GLN A 196 -33.91 -1.06 14.42
N ALA A 197 -34.37 -1.43 15.62
CA ALA A 197 -35.69 -2.01 15.82
C ALA A 197 -36.80 -1.01 15.44
N LEU A 198 -36.65 0.26 15.83
CA LEU A 198 -37.58 1.33 15.49
C LEU A 198 -37.63 1.61 13.99
N LEU A 199 -36.47 1.71 13.33
CA LEU A 199 -36.37 1.85 11.87
C LEU A 199 -37.09 0.70 11.17
N SER A 200 -36.83 -0.52 11.64
CA SER A 200 -37.43 -1.73 11.08
C SER A 200 -38.95 -1.77 11.20
N LEU A 201 -39.46 -1.30 12.35
CA LEU A 201 -40.90 -1.19 12.59
C LEU A 201 -41.55 -0.14 11.70
N ASN A 202 -40.95 1.05 11.60
CA ASN A 202 -41.47 2.15 10.78
C ASN A 202 -41.46 1.80 9.29
N TYR A 203 -40.40 1.16 8.79
CA TYR A 203 -40.34 0.74 7.39
C TYR A 203 -41.41 -0.31 7.05
N ARG A 204 -41.65 -1.29 7.94
CA ARG A 204 -42.77 -2.24 7.78
C ARG A 204 -44.12 -1.54 7.77
N LYS A 205 -44.30 -0.48 8.57
CA LYS A 205 -45.53 0.33 8.57
C LYS A 205 -45.76 1.01 7.22
N ILE A 206 -44.72 1.59 6.62
CA ILE A 206 -44.79 2.19 5.28
C ILE A 206 -45.21 1.15 4.22
N LYS A 207 -44.60 -0.05 4.25
CA LYS A 207 -44.99 -1.15 3.35
C LYS A 207 -46.47 -1.56 3.51
N LYS A 208 -47.02 -1.52 4.72
CA LYS A 208 -48.46 -1.75 4.94
C LYS A 208 -49.33 -0.65 4.34
N THR A 209 -48.95 0.62 4.53
CA THR A 209 -49.67 1.77 3.98
C THR A 209 -49.74 1.75 2.45
N PHE A 210 -48.77 1.15 1.75
CA PHE A 210 -48.85 0.94 0.30
C PHE A 210 -50.11 0.16 -0.13
N GLY A 211 -50.44 -0.93 0.58
CA GLY A 211 -51.65 -1.71 0.31
C GLY A 211 -52.95 -0.99 0.67
N GLU A 212 -52.87 0.05 1.50
CA GLU A 212 -54.03 0.83 1.93
C GLU A 212 -54.45 1.91 0.92
N GLN A 213 -53.58 2.24 -0.05
CA GLN A 213 -53.84 3.24 -1.09
C GLN A 213 -55.02 2.84 -1.98
N GLU A 214 -55.89 3.81 -2.30
CA GLU A 214 -57.11 3.55 -3.08
C GLU A 214 -56.83 2.98 -4.47
N GLN A 215 -55.75 3.44 -5.14
CA GLN A 215 -55.39 2.89 -6.45
C GLN A 215 -55.01 1.40 -6.37
N ILE A 216 -54.30 0.99 -5.31
CA ILE A 216 -53.91 -0.41 -5.09
C ILE A 216 -55.11 -1.27 -4.72
N LYS A 217 -56.01 -0.76 -3.87
CA LYS A 217 -57.29 -1.44 -3.57
C LYS A 217 -58.15 -1.61 -4.82
N SER A 218 -58.21 -0.60 -5.70
CA SER A 218 -58.93 -0.69 -6.97
C SER A 218 -58.32 -1.72 -7.91
N LEU A 219 -56.98 -1.75 -8.04
CA LEU A 219 -56.25 -2.75 -8.80
C LEU A 219 -56.52 -4.17 -8.27
N ASN A 220 -56.42 -4.37 -6.95
CA ASN A 220 -56.69 -5.66 -6.31
C ASN A 220 -58.16 -6.09 -6.48
N GLY A 221 -59.10 -5.15 -6.43
CA GLY A 221 -60.51 -5.41 -6.72
C GLY A 221 -60.76 -5.83 -8.17
N LYS A 222 -59.96 -5.35 -9.12
CA LYS A 222 -60.04 -5.75 -10.55
C LYS A 222 -59.33 -7.08 -10.83
N LEU A 223 -58.20 -7.33 -10.17
CA LEU A 223 -57.39 -8.55 -10.33
C LEU A 223 -58.16 -9.83 -10.02
N ASP A 224 -59.12 -9.73 -9.11
CA ASP A 224 -59.91 -10.87 -8.63
C ASP A 224 -61.39 -10.80 -9.09
N ALA A 225 -61.73 -9.91 -10.03
CA ALA A 225 -63.12 -9.64 -10.40
C ALA A 225 -63.82 -10.84 -11.07
N THR A 226 -63.07 -11.74 -11.72
CA THR A 226 -63.62 -12.87 -12.48
C THR A 226 -63.36 -14.23 -11.84
N LYS A 227 -62.54 -14.32 -10.77
CA LYS A 227 -62.10 -15.58 -10.12
C LYS A 227 -61.66 -16.71 -11.07
N LEU A 228 -61.18 -16.36 -12.26
CA LEU A 228 -60.77 -17.32 -13.29
C LEU A 228 -59.48 -18.08 -12.94
N VAL A 229 -58.64 -17.52 -12.06
CA VAL A 229 -57.31 -18.04 -11.74
C VAL A 229 -57.31 -18.85 -10.44
N THR A 230 -58.12 -18.47 -9.45
CA THR A 230 -58.24 -19.16 -8.15
C THR A 230 -59.61 -18.84 -7.53
N GLU A 231 -60.15 -19.77 -6.75
CA GLU A 231 -61.38 -19.57 -5.97
C GLU A 231 -61.16 -18.65 -4.75
N GLN A 232 -59.90 -18.48 -4.35
CA GLN A 232 -59.46 -17.59 -3.27
C GLN A 232 -59.19 -16.17 -3.79
N ASN A 233 -59.23 -15.18 -2.89
CA ASN A 233 -59.01 -13.80 -3.29
C ASN A 233 -57.54 -13.53 -3.63
N LEU A 234 -57.25 -13.26 -4.90
CA LEU A 234 -55.92 -12.90 -5.37
C LEU A 234 -55.66 -11.40 -5.17
N SER A 235 -54.56 -11.03 -4.51
CA SER A 235 -54.19 -9.63 -4.32
C SER A 235 -52.68 -9.40 -4.44
N ILE A 236 -52.31 -8.23 -4.96
CA ILE A 236 -50.95 -7.71 -4.89
C ILE A 236 -50.76 -7.07 -3.52
N ILE A 237 -49.79 -7.59 -2.77
CA ILE A 237 -49.36 -7.06 -1.49
C ILE A 237 -47.90 -6.61 -1.58
N ALA A 238 -47.52 -5.61 -0.78
CA ALA A 238 -46.11 -5.30 -0.58
C ALA A 238 -45.44 -6.46 0.16
N ASP A 239 -44.29 -6.92 -0.35
CA ASP A 239 -43.54 -7.97 0.33
C ASP A 239 -43.03 -7.47 1.70
N THR A 240 -43.62 -8.03 2.76
CA THR A 240 -43.26 -7.77 4.16
C THR A 240 -42.45 -8.91 4.77
N THR A 241 -42.20 -9.98 4.00
CA THR A 241 -41.53 -11.21 4.47
C THR A 241 -40.01 -11.11 4.39
N THR A 242 -39.49 -10.30 3.46
CA THR A 242 -38.05 -10.04 3.38
C THR A 242 -37.61 -9.11 4.51
N GLY A 243 -36.90 -9.66 5.49
CA GLY A 243 -36.26 -8.95 6.60
C GLY A 243 -35.16 -7.95 6.18
N ASN A 244 -34.83 -7.89 4.89
CA ASN A 244 -33.86 -6.95 4.32
C ASN A 244 -34.49 -5.57 4.10
N ILE A 245 -34.89 -4.92 5.19
CA ILE A 245 -35.36 -3.51 5.19
C ILE A 245 -34.32 -2.60 4.53
N GLU A 246 -33.06 -2.94 4.72
CA GLU A 246 -31.90 -2.24 4.20
C GLU A 246 -31.77 -2.32 2.67
N ALA A 247 -32.39 -3.31 2.01
CA ALA A 247 -32.42 -3.40 0.55
C ALA A 247 -33.31 -2.32 -0.09
N GLY A 248 -34.24 -1.75 0.67
CA GLY A 248 -35.13 -0.67 0.22
C GLY A 248 -34.86 0.68 0.86
N LEU A 249 -33.74 0.83 1.58
CA LEU A 249 -33.29 2.09 2.16
C LEU A 249 -32.09 2.63 1.39
N GLN A 250 -31.94 3.96 1.39
CA GLN A 250 -30.79 4.62 0.80
C GLN A 250 -30.38 5.82 1.63
N LEU A 251 -29.06 6.07 1.70
CA LEU A 251 -28.53 7.29 2.30
C LEU A 251 -28.73 8.46 1.34
N ALA A 252 -28.92 9.67 1.88
CA ALA A 252 -28.98 10.91 1.11
C ALA A 252 -28.21 12.02 1.85
N VAL A 253 -27.63 12.94 1.08
CA VAL A 253 -26.99 14.16 1.60
C VAL A 253 -27.61 15.33 0.86
N ASN A 254 -28.20 16.27 1.60
CA ASN A 254 -28.98 17.39 1.03
C ASN A 254 -30.02 16.91 0.00
N ASP A 255 -30.77 15.87 0.34
CA ASP A 255 -31.78 15.20 -0.50
C ASP A 255 -31.26 14.57 -1.80
N ILE A 256 -29.95 14.60 -2.04
CA ILE A 256 -29.31 13.88 -3.15
C ILE A 256 -28.95 12.49 -2.64
N SER A 257 -29.47 11.49 -3.33
CA SER A 257 -29.18 10.09 -3.04
C SER A 257 -27.67 9.79 -3.11
N PHE A 258 -27.19 8.97 -2.17
CA PHE A 258 -25.76 8.72 -1.92
C PHE A 258 -24.94 8.28 -3.16
N PRO A 259 -25.44 7.50 -4.11
CA PRO A 259 -24.70 7.20 -5.34
C PRO A 259 -24.53 8.40 -6.28
N HIS A 260 -25.33 9.46 -6.11
CA HIS A 260 -25.36 10.65 -6.97
C HIS A 260 -24.57 11.85 -6.39
N ILE A 261 -24.05 11.75 -5.16
CA ILE A 261 -23.12 12.75 -4.62
C ILE A 261 -21.69 12.51 -5.12
N GLY A 262 -20.81 13.51 -4.99
CA GLY A 262 -19.42 13.41 -5.43
C GLY A 262 -18.66 12.24 -4.77
N LYS A 263 -17.84 11.53 -5.55
CA LYS A 263 -17.17 10.29 -5.10
C LYS A 263 -16.29 10.46 -3.87
N GLY A 264 -15.61 11.60 -3.74
CA GLY A 264 -14.84 11.94 -2.54
C GLY A 264 -15.70 12.14 -1.29
N GLU A 265 -16.92 12.69 -1.44
CA GLU A 265 -17.86 12.83 -0.33
C GLU A 265 -18.41 11.46 0.09
N GLN A 266 -18.72 10.59 -0.88
CA GLN A 266 -19.11 9.19 -0.62
C GLN A 266 -18.04 8.49 0.24
N ASN A 267 -16.78 8.56 -0.19
CA ASN A 267 -15.65 7.92 0.50
C ASN A 267 -15.52 8.43 1.95
N LYS A 268 -15.55 9.75 2.16
CA LYS A 268 -15.48 10.34 3.51
C LYS A 268 -16.61 9.88 4.42
N ILE A 269 -17.85 9.88 3.92
CA ILE A 269 -19.01 9.49 4.73
C ILE A 269 -18.90 8.02 5.13
N GLN A 270 -18.48 7.14 4.21
CA GLN A 270 -18.29 5.72 4.48
C GLN A 270 -17.27 5.49 5.58
N ILE A 271 -16.07 6.06 5.42
CA ILE A 271 -14.99 5.91 6.39
C ILE A 271 -15.41 6.46 7.76
N LYS A 272 -16.03 7.66 7.80
CA LYS A 272 -16.47 8.27 9.05
C LYS A 272 -17.54 7.45 9.77
N LEU A 273 -18.56 6.98 9.06
CA LEU A 273 -19.63 6.18 9.66
C LEU A 273 -19.12 4.84 10.17
N ALA A 274 -18.19 4.21 9.45
CA ALA A 274 -17.53 2.98 9.86
C ALA A 274 -16.75 3.14 11.18
N LEU A 275 -15.98 4.23 11.30
CA LEU A 275 -15.15 4.52 12.48
C LEU A 275 -15.96 4.86 13.74
N ILE A 276 -17.10 5.55 13.56
CA ILE A 276 -17.96 5.92 14.69
C ILE A 276 -18.44 4.67 15.45
N ASN A 277 -18.64 3.54 14.76
CA ASN A 277 -18.92 2.20 15.30
C ASN A 277 -19.80 2.20 16.58
N LYS A 278 -20.85 3.04 16.62
CA LYS A 278 -21.71 3.21 17.80
C LYS A 278 -22.38 1.91 18.22
N GLY A 279 -22.62 1.01 17.27
CA GLY A 279 -23.19 -0.32 17.52
C GLY A 279 -22.22 -1.31 18.19
N GLY A 280 -20.91 -1.04 18.25
CA GLY A 280 -19.91 -1.96 18.78
C GLY A 280 -19.83 -3.30 18.04
N ASN A 281 -20.29 -3.32 16.78
CA ASN A 281 -20.55 -4.53 16.01
C ASN A 281 -19.37 -4.93 15.11
N VAL A 282 -18.32 -4.12 15.05
CA VAL A 282 -17.13 -4.33 14.23
C VAL A 282 -15.90 -4.33 15.13
N ASN A 283 -15.00 -5.30 14.93
CA ASN A 283 -13.77 -5.43 15.70
C ASN A 283 -12.57 -4.81 14.98
N PHE A 284 -12.59 -4.82 13.64
CA PHE A 284 -11.56 -4.21 12.83
C PHE A 284 -12.11 -3.64 11.51
N ILE A 285 -11.46 -2.59 11.01
CA ILE A 285 -11.85 -1.87 9.80
C ILE A 285 -10.70 -1.95 8.81
N MET A 286 -11.02 -2.26 7.55
CA MET A 286 -10.09 -2.28 6.43
C MET A 286 -10.47 -1.15 5.47
N ILE A 287 -9.50 -0.32 5.11
CA ILE A 287 -9.70 0.84 4.23
C ILE A 287 -8.71 0.73 3.07
N GLU A 288 -9.24 0.58 1.86
CA GLU A 288 -8.43 0.56 0.64
C GLU A 288 -8.26 1.97 0.10
N GLU A 289 -7.01 2.44 0.07
CA GLU A 289 -6.57 3.72 -0.53
C GLU A 289 -7.47 4.91 -0.16
N PRO A 290 -7.49 5.34 1.13
CA PRO A 290 -8.35 6.43 1.59
C PRO A 290 -8.11 7.76 0.85
N GLU A 291 -6.95 7.94 0.24
CA GLU A 291 -6.59 9.08 -0.61
C GLU A 291 -7.39 9.17 -1.92
N ASN A 292 -7.97 8.05 -2.39
CA ASN A 292 -8.67 8.03 -3.67
C ASN A 292 -9.86 9.01 -3.68
N HIS A 293 -9.90 9.83 -4.73
CA HIS A 293 -10.90 10.88 -4.95
C HIS A 293 -10.94 12.00 -3.89
N LEU A 294 -9.90 12.17 -3.07
CA LEU A 294 -9.80 13.25 -2.08
C LEU A 294 -8.72 14.28 -2.43
N SER A 295 -9.01 15.56 -2.19
CA SER A 295 -7.99 16.60 -2.17
C SER A 295 -7.13 16.49 -0.91
N HIS A 296 -5.89 17.01 -0.97
CA HIS A 296 -4.95 16.98 0.17
C HIS A 296 -5.58 17.47 1.48
N THR A 297 -6.26 18.63 1.48
CA THR A 297 -6.90 19.20 2.67
C THR A 297 -7.97 18.29 3.28
N ASN A 298 -8.74 17.61 2.43
CA ASN A 298 -9.79 16.69 2.87
C ASN A 298 -9.20 15.39 3.43
N LEU A 299 -8.13 14.90 2.80
CA LEU A 299 -7.38 13.76 3.30
C LEU A 299 -6.78 14.04 4.69
N SER A 300 -6.18 15.23 4.92
CA SER A 300 -5.67 15.59 6.24
C SER A 300 -6.75 15.52 7.32
N LYS A 301 -7.94 16.06 7.03
CA LYS A 301 -9.08 16.04 7.95
C LYS A 301 -9.56 14.60 8.21
N LEU A 302 -9.54 13.76 7.18
CA LEU A 302 -9.92 12.36 7.29
C LEU A 302 -8.92 11.55 8.13
N ILE A 303 -7.62 11.71 7.88
CA ILE A 303 -6.57 11.03 8.66
C ILE A 303 -6.63 11.43 10.13
N LYS A 304 -6.80 12.73 10.42
CA LYS A 304 -7.00 13.19 11.80
C LYS A 304 -8.23 12.54 12.44
N PHE A 305 -9.34 12.45 11.70
CA PHE A 305 -10.55 11.80 12.18
C PHE A 305 -10.35 10.30 12.47
N ILE A 306 -9.60 9.60 11.61
CA ILE A 306 -9.21 8.20 11.84
C ILE A 306 -8.43 8.06 13.15
N ASP A 307 -7.42 8.91 13.36
CA ASP A 307 -6.58 8.88 14.55
C ASP A 307 -7.43 9.14 15.82
N ASP A 308 -8.25 10.19 15.81
CA ASP A 308 -9.10 10.60 16.93
C ASP A 308 -10.21 9.58 17.30
N ASN A 309 -10.65 8.73 16.35
CA ASN A 309 -11.81 7.83 16.51
C ASN A 309 -11.46 6.34 16.36
N SER A 310 -10.18 5.97 16.47
CA SER A 310 -9.70 4.59 16.32
C SER A 310 -9.92 3.73 17.56
N THR A 311 -11.18 3.33 17.81
CA THR A 311 -11.51 2.38 18.90
C THR A 311 -11.28 0.92 18.52
N SER A 312 -11.36 0.62 17.23
CA SER A 312 -11.19 -0.72 16.63
C SER A 312 -9.84 -0.83 15.93
N GLN A 313 -9.35 -2.04 15.68
CA GLN A 313 -8.11 -2.23 14.91
C GLN A 313 -8.33 -1.78 13.45
N ILE A 314 -7.40 -1.01 12.88
CA ILE A 314 -7.54 -0.42 11.53
C ILE A 314 -6.42 -0.93 10.64
N PHE A 315 -6.78 -1.35 9.42
CA PHE A 315 -5.89 -1.70 8.33
C PHE A 315 -6.11 -0.71 7.18
N ILE A 316 -5.07 0.00 6.79
CA ILE A 316 -5.12 0.98 5.71
C ILE A 316 -4.11 0.57 4.65
N THR A 317 -4.54 0.39 3.41
CA THR A 317 -3.59 0.33 2.29
C THR A 317 -3.45 1.72 1.70
N THR A 318 -2.22 2.12 1.38
CA THR A 318 -1.95 3.43 0.77
C THR A 318 -0.66 3.37 -0.04
N HIS A 319 -0.62 4.14 -1.12
CA HIS A 319 0.61 4.47 -1.85
C HIS A 319 1.00 5.95 -1.63
N SER A 320 0.21 6.69 -0.85
CA SER A 320 0.41 8.10 -0.60
C SER A 320 1.44 8.36 0.50
N SER A 321 2.57 8.95 0.12
CA SER A 321 3.58 9.47 1.06
C SER A 321 2.98 10.47 2.05
N TYR A 322 1.94 11.19 1.64
CA TYR A 322 1.22 12.14 2.48
C TYR A 322 0.50 11.46 3.64
N VAL A 323 -0.24 10.37 3.37
CA VAL A 323 -0.98 9.61 4.40
C VAL A 323 -0.02 9.09 5.46
N LEU A 324 1.15 8.61 5.03
CA LEU A 324 2.14 8.03 5.92
C LEU A 324 2.89 9.03 6.75
N ASN A 325 3.23 10.20 6.21
CA ASN A 325 3.88 11.24 7.00
C ASN A 325 2.97 11.77 8.13
N LYS A 326 1.65 11.65 7.97
CA LYS A 326 0.66 12.02 8.99
C LYS A 326 0.35 10.92 9.98
N LEU A 327 0.55 9.67 9.61
CA LEU A 327 0.40 8.53 10.50
C LEU A 327 1.76 8.14 11.11
N SER A 328 1.77 7.45 12.24
CA SER A 328 3.05 7.09 12.86
C SER A 328 3.78 6.03 12.03
N LEU A 329 5.06 6.23 11.69
CA LEU A 329 5.91 5.22 11.02
C LEU A 329 5.95 3.87 11.75
N LYS A 330 5.74 3.85 13.07
CA LYS A 330 5.64 2.61 13.86
C LYS A 330 4.44 1.73 13.47
N ASN A 331 3.44 2.33 12.83
CA ASN A 331 2.25 1.64 12.36
C ASN A 331 2.46 1.03 10.95
N LEU A 332 3.60 1.28 10.30
CA LEU A 332 3.87 0.89 8.92
C LEU A 332 4.23 -0.60 8.81
N CYS A 333 3.54 -1.25 7.89
CA CYS A 333 3.68 -2.64 7.47
C CYS A 333 4.09 -2.65 5.99
N LEU A 334 5.37 -2.87 5.71
CA LEU A 334 5.90 -2.86 4.35
C LEU A 334 5.75 -4.23 3.69
N ILE A 335 5.26 -4.21 2.45
CA ILE A 335 5.27 -5.33 1.52
C ILE A 335 6.27 -5.04 0.41
N ALA A 336 7.44 -5.65 0.52
CA ALA A 336 8.42 -5.75 -0.55
C ALA A 336 8.66 -7.24 -0.86
N ASN A 337 9.90 -7.64 -1.14
CA ASN A 337 10.31 -9.05 -1.22
C ASN A 337 10.02 -9.81 0.08
N GLU A 338 10.19 -9.14 1.22
CA GLU A 338 9.82 -9.62 2.55
C GLU A 338 8.72 -8.75 3.17
N TYR A 339 7.99 -9.29 4.15
CA TYR A 339 7.05 -8.53 4.95
C TYR A 339 7.80 -7.98 6.16
N LEU A 340 7.76 -6.66 6.35
CA LEU A 340 8.55 -5.97 7.38
C LEU A 340 7.66 -5.00 8.15
N ARG A 341 7.75 -5.03 9.48
CA ARG A 341 7.16 -4.01 10.34
C ARG A 341 8.20 -2.98 10.73
N LEU A 342 7.86 -1.71 10.60
CA LEU A 342 8.74 -0.60 10.99
C LEU A 342 8.54 -0.17 12.46
N SER A 343 7.93 -1.04 13.28
CA SER A 343 7.76 -0.83 14.72
C SER A 343 9.09 -0.71 15.48
N GLU A 344 10.15 -1.31 14.94
CA GLU A 344 11.49 -1.35 15.54
C GLU A 344 12.37 -0.15 15.16
N ILE A 345 11.88 0.77 14.33
CA ILE A 345 12.65 1.97 14.00
C ILE A 345 12.82 2.84 15.24
N ASP A 346 14.03 3.36 15.40
CA ASP A 346 14.39 4.33 16.43
C ASP A 346 13.36 5.49 16.52
N SER A 347 12.98 5.80 17.76
CA SER A 347 11.92 6.77 18.05
C SER A 347 12.26 8.20 17.65
N GLU A 348 13.55 8.57 17.65
CA GLU A 348 14.02 9.88 17.18
C GLU A 348 13.83 9.97 15.66
N THR A 349 14.28 8.96 14.92
CA THR A 349 14.10 8.86 13.46
C THR A 349 12.63 8.91 13.07
N ALA A 350 11.76 8.16 13.76
CA ALA A 350 10.33 8.19 13.51
C ALA A 350 9.71 9.59 13.71
N LYS A 351 10.12 10.31 14.77
CA LYS A 351 9.63 11.68 15.06
C LYS A 351 10.13 12.70 14.04
N THR A 352 11.40 12.64 13.64
CA THR A 352 11.96 13.57 12.66
C THR A 352 11.23 13.45 11.32
N LEU A 353 10.98 12.22 10.87
CA LEU A 353 10.29 11.97 9.61
C LEU A 353 8.80 12.37 9.64
N GLN A 354 8.10 12.16 10.77
CA GLN A 354 6.71 12.63 10.94
C GLN A 354 6.58 14.17 10.94
N ARG A 355 7.59 14.88 11.44
CA ARG A 355 7.59 16.36 11.56
C ARG A 355 7.83 17.07 10.25
N LEU A 356 8.32 16.37 9.24
CA LEU A 356 8.78 16.92 7.99
C LEU A 356 7.75 16.62 6.89
N PRO A 357 6.81 17.55 6.61
CA PRO A 357 5.84 17.36 5.53
C PRO A 357 6.52 17.39 4.17
N GLY A 358 6.14 16.47 3.28
CA GLY A 358 6.52 16.50 1.86
C GLY A 358 7.81 15.75 1.51
N TYR A 359 8.35 14.91 2.40
CA TYR A 359 9.55 14.12 2.10
C TYR A 359 9.21 12.70 1.67
N ASP A 360 10.04 12.20 0.76
CA ASP A 360 9.91 10.90 0.13
C ASP A 360 10.49 9.76 0.99
N THR A 361 10.06 9.68 2.26
CA THR A 361 10.36 8.53 3.12
C THR A 361 9.86 7.22 2.52
N LEU A 362 8.82 7.29 1.68
CA LEU A 362 8.38 6.14 0.90
C LEU A 362 9.34 5.74 -0.20
N ARG A 363 10.04 6.67 -0.84
CA ARG A 363 10.99 6.32 -1.90
C ARG A 363 12.05 5.38 -1.35
N ILE A 364 12.54 5.60 -0.13
CA ILE A 364 13.49 4.65 0.45
C ILE A 364 12.89 3.28 0.75
N VAL A 365 11.61 3.25 1.13
CA VAL A 365 10.87 2.05 1.51
C VAL A 365 10.41 1.23 0.30
N LEU A 366 10.11 1.88 -0.83
CA LEU A 366 9.56 1.26 -2.04
C LEU A 366 10.62 0.99 -3.11
N SER A 367 11.67 1.81 -3.19
CA SER A 367 12.69 1.67 -4.24
C SER A 367 13.60 0.47 -3.99
N GLN A 368 13.99 -0.22 -5.06
CA GLN A 368 14.87 -1.39 -4.99
C GLN A 368 16.35 -1.01 -4.86
N LYS A 369 16.73 0.12 -5.47
CA LYS A 369 18.09 0.66 -5.51
C LYS A 369 18.03 2.16 -5.27
N ILE A 370 18.86 2.68 -4.37
CA ILE A 370 18.82 4.07 -3.96
C ILE A 370 20.21 4.69 -3.95
N ILE A 371 20.30 5.93 -4.39
CA ILE A 371 21.45 6.79 -4.17
C ILE A 371 21.03 7.95 -3.28
N LEU A 372 21.60 8.01 -2.07
CA LEU A 372 21.44 9.16 -1.18
C LEU A 372 22.50 10.20 -1.51
N VAL A 373 22.10 11.44 -1.74
CA VAL A 373 23.00 12.55 -2.07
C VAL A 373 22.77 13.75 -1.17
N GLU A 374 23.77 14.62 -1.03
CA GLU A 374 23.66 15.82 -0.20
C GLU A 374 22.78 16.90 -0.84
N GLY A 375 23.01 17.17 -2.13
CA GLY A 375 22.42 18.30 -2.83
C GLY A 375 21.71 17.94 -4.14
N PRO A 376 20.85 18.84 -4.63
CA PRO A 376 20.23 18.71 -5.96
C PRO A 376 21.27 18.77 -7.10
N SER A 377 22.45 19.36 -6.88
CA SER A 377 23.55 19.33 -7.84
C SER A 377 24.03 17.91 -8.11
N ASP A 378 24.19 17.09 -7.06
CA ASP A 378 24.60 15.69 -7.16
C ASP A 378 23.56 14.88 -7.94
N GLU A 379 22.27 15.07 -7.64
CA GLU A 379 21.17 14.41 -8.33
C GLU A 379 21.22 14.66 -9.84
N LEU A 380 21.37 15.92 -10.27
CA LEU A 380 21.41 16.29 -11.68
C LEU A 380 22.63 15.70 -12.40
N LEU A 381 23.81 15.71 -11.77
CA LEU A 381 25.01 15.13 -12.38
C LEU A 381 24.90 13.61 -12.51
N LEU A 382 24.40 12.91 -11.50
CA LEU A 382 24.19 11.47 -11.59
C LEU A 382 23.20 11.10 -12.71
N LYS A 383 22.10 11.84 -12.83
CA LYS A 383 21.14 11.66 -13.92
C LYS A 383 21.80 11.87 -15.28
N LYS A 384 22.65 12.90 -15.41
CA LYS A 384 23.40 13.17 -16.64
C LYS A 384 24.36 12.03 -16.99
N ILE A 385 25.17 11.60 -16.04
CA ILE A 385 26.12 10.48 -16.21
C ILE A 385 25.40 9.22 -16.68
N TYR A 386 24.28 8.89 -16.04
CA TYR A 386 23.49 7.72 -16.38
C TYR A 386 22.89 7.83 -17.78
N TYR A 387 22.34 9.00 -18.12
CA TYR A 387 21.76 9.28 -19.43
C TYR A 387 22.81 9.20 -20.55
N GLU A 388 24.02 9.71 -20.36
CA GLU A 388 25.09 9.62 -21.35
C GLU A 388 25.53 8.16 -21.60
N LYS A 389 25.47 7.31 -20.56
CA LYS A 389 25.89 5.92 -20.66
C LYS A 389 24.80 4.98 -21.21
N TYR A 390 23.54 5.21 -20.84
CA TYR A 390 22.44 4.27 -21.12
C TYR A 390 21.29 4.87 -21.95
N SER A 391 21.34 6.17 -22.27
CA SER A 391 20.28 6.89 -23.00
C SER A 391 18.89 6.84 -22.33
N LYS A 392 18.87 6.73 -21.00
CA LYS A 392 17.69 6.72 -20.12
C LYS A 392 18.03 7.32 -18.77
N LEU A 393 17.05 7.71 -17.99
CA LEU A 393 17.25 8.20 -16.62
C LEU A 393 17.42 7.03 -15.63
N PRO A 394 18.12 7.24 -14.49
CA PRO A 394 18.25 6.23 -13.43
C PRO A 394 16.91 5.64 -12.97
N GLU A 395 15.89 6.49 -12.86
CA GLU A 395 14.55 6.11 -12.40
C GLU A 395 13.87 5.10 -13.32
N GLU A 396 14.21 5.11 -14.62
CA GLU A 396 13.67 4.15 -15.60
C GLU A 396 14.20 2.73 -15.37
N ASP A 397 15.32 2.58 -14.65
CA ASP A 397 15.89 1.29 -14.23
C ASP A 397 15.66 0.99 -12.75
N GLY A 398 14.74 1.72 -12.11
CA GLY A 398 14.42 1.55 -10.69
C GLY A 398 15.55 1.98 -9.74
N ILE A 399 16.45 2.85 -10.21
CA ILE A 399 17.46 3.51 -9.37
C ILE A 399 16.93 4.87 -8.97
N ASP A 400 16.70 5.05 -7.67
CA ASP A 400 16.09 6.25 -7.15
C ASP A 400 17.10 7.15 -6.46
N ILE A 401 17.16 8.44 -6.83
CA ILE A 401 18.11 9.39 -6.25
C ILE A 401 17.39 10.32 -5.27
N ILE A 402 17.79 10.29 -4.01
CA ILE A 402 17.14 11.03 -2.92
C ILE A 402 18.11 12.07 -2.36
N VAL A 403 17.71 13.34 -2.45
CA VAL A 403 18.45 14.46 -1.86
C VAL A 403 18.11 14.59 -0.37
N VAL A 404 19.11 14.44 0.48
CA VAL A 404 19.00 14.43 1.94
C VAL A 404 19.01 15.88 2.48
N ARG A 405 17.95 16.64 2.17
CA ARG A 405 17.84 18.08 2.49
C ARG A 405 17.70 18.37 3.99
N GLY A 406 18.81 18.53 4.72
CA GLY A 406 18.82 18.93 6.14
C GLY A 406 18.26 17.89 7.13
N ILE A 407 17.73 16.77 6.63
CA ILE A 407 17.30 15.59 7.41
C ILE A 407 18.52 14.84 7.94
N GLY A 408 19.60 14.80 7.15
CA GLY A 408 20.80 14.03 7.46
C GLY A 408 20.66 12.54 7.09
N PHE A 409 21.76 11.96 6.62
CA PHE A 409 21.82 10.59 6.12
C PHE A 409 21.37 9.56 7.17
N LYS A 410 21.64 9.84 8.46
CA LYS A 410 21.33 8.98 9.62
C LYS A 410 19.90 8.42 9.56
N HIS A 411 18.91 9.25 9.24
CA HIS A 411 17.50 8.84 9.29
C HIS A 411 17.14 7.88 8.16
N TYR A 412 17.65 8.12 6.95
CA TYR A 412 17.45 7.22 5.80
C TYR A 412 18.17 5.89 6.01
N LEU A 413 19.41 5.93 6.50
CA LEU A 413 20.19 4.72 6.76
C LEU A 413 19.61 3.86 7.89
N ASN A 414 19.01 4.49 8.90
CA ASN A 414 18.26 3.81 9.94
C ASN A 414 17.02 3.06 9.43
N ILE A 415 16.44 3.47 8.29
CA ILE A 415 15.38 2.71 7.62
C ILE A 415 16.02 1.61 6.77
N ALA A 416 17.01 1.97 5.93
CA ALA A 416 17.67 1.08 4.98
C ALA A 416 18.20 -0.21 5.63
N LYS A 417 18.76 -0.10 6.84
CA LYS A 417 19.28 -1.26 7.57
C LYS A 417 18.23 -2.34 7.87
N HIS A 418 16.94 -1.98 7.95
CA HIS A 418 15.86 -2.93 8.24
C HIS A 418 15.23 -3.50 6.97
N ILE A 419 15.21 -2.75 5.87
CA ILE A 419 14.48 -3.12 4.64
C ILE A 419 15.34 -3.83 3.59
N LYS A 420 16.64 -4.02 3.85
CA LYS A 420 17.64 -4.66 2.95
C LYS A 420 17.75 -4.04 1.55
N THR A 421 17.17 -2.85 1.33
CA THR A 421 17.29 -2.11 0.07
C THR A 421 18.76 -1.75 -0.20
N LYS A 422 19.24 -1.92 -1.44
CA LYS A 422 20.61 -1.51 -1.80
C LYS A 422 20.70 0.02 -1.82
N VAL A 423 21.57 0.60 -0.98
CA VAL A 423 21.75 2.05 -0.82
C VAL A 423 23.22 2.41 -1.05
N ASN A 424 23.45 3.28 -2.03
CA ASN A 424 24.73 3.94 -2.23
C ASN A 424 24.64 5.37 -1.68
N VAL A 425 25.57 5.76 -0.82
CA VAL A 425 25.61 7.09 -0.19
C VAL A 425 26.72 7.90 -0.82
N ILE A 426 26.37 9.03 -1.41
CA ILE A 426 27.34 10.02 -1.88
C ILE A 426 27.35 11.17 -0.88
N LYS A 427 28.51 11.35 -0.26
CA LYS A 427 28.70 12.32 0.81
C LYS A 427 29.97 13.11 0.57
N ASP A 428 29.94 14.42 0.82
CA ASP A 428 31.10 15.29 0.75
C ASP A 428 32.05 14.99 1.93
N ASN A 429 33.35 15.10 1.69
CA ASN A 429 34.34 14.84 2.74
C ASN A 429 34.53 16.03 3.69
N ASP A 430 34.03 17.23 3.33
CA ASP A 430 34.13 18.49 4.10
C ASP A 430 35.56 18.78 4.63
N GLY A 431 36.58 18.35 3.88
CA GLY A 431 37.99 18.50 4.25
C GLY A 431 38.53 17.46 5.23
N SER A 432 37.80 16.38 5.51
CA SER A 432 38.30 15.22 6.25
C SER A 432 37.56 13.92 5.90
N TYR A 433 38.11 13.18 4.93
CA TYR A 433 37.61 11.88 4.50
C TYR A 433 37.54 10.88 5.67
N ARG A 434 38.59 10.81 6.49
CA ARG A 434 38.65 9.91 7.64
C ARG A 434 37.50 10.14 8.63
N LYS A 435 37.24 11.40 9.01
CA LYS A 435 36.22 11.71 10.01
C LYS A 435 34.81 11.61 9.43
N ASN A 436 34.59 12.17 8.24
CA ASN A 436 33.25 12.37 7.70
C ASN A 436 32.75 11.17 6.89
N ILE A 437 33.65 10.32 6.38
CA ILE A 437 33.31 9.15 5.57
C ILE A 437 33.69 7.86 6.30
N GLU A 438 34.96 7.62 6.65
CA GLU A 438 35.39 6.33 7.25
C GLU A 438 34.75 6.09 8.62
N VAL A 439 34.91 7.02 9.57
CA VAL A 439 34.32 6.87 10.92
C VAL A 439 32.78 6.90 10.89
N TYR A 440 32.19 7.60 9.93
CA TYR A 440 30.74 7.67 9.78
C TYR A 440 30.18 6.35 9.22
N SER A 441 30.82 5.79 8.19
CA SER A 441 30.40 4.53 7.56
C SER A 441 30.48 3.34 8.49
N GLN A 442 31.45 3.31 9.43
CA GLN A 442 31.55 2.29 10.47
C GLN A 442 30.29 2.18 11.36
N GLN A 443 29.48 3.24 11.47
CA GLN A 443 28.22 3.21 12.23
C GLN A 443 27.08 2.54 11.45
N PHE A 444 27.28 2.34 10.15
CA PHE A 444 26.29 1.79 9.20
C PHE A 444 26.92 0.69 8.34
N ASP A 445 27.71 -0.18 8.95
CA ASP A 445 28.33 -1.33 8.29
C ASP A 445 27.30 -2.44 8.04
N TYR A 446 26.57 -2.33 6.93
CA TYR A 446 25.56 -3.29 6.48
C TYR A 446 25.82 -3.64 5.02
N GLU A 447 25.64 -4.91 4.64
CA GLU A 447 25.89 -5.41 3.28
C GLU A 447 25.17 -4.63 2.18
N ASN A 448 24.01 -4.05 2.50
CA ASN A 448 23.20 -3.29 1.56
C ASN A 448 23.52 -1.78 1.52
N ILE A 449 24.53 -1.29 2.25
CA ILE A 449 24.87 0.15 2.34
C ILE A 449 26.33 0.38 1.96
N ASN A 450 26.57 1.18 0.91
CA ASN A 450 27.91 1.54 0.46
C ASN A 450 28.11 3.06 0.52
N PHE A 451 29.34 3.51 0.78
CA PHE A 451 29.69 4.94 0.84
C PHE A 451 30.70 5.31 -0.25
N PHE A 452 30.43 6.40 -0.95
CA PHE A 452 31.24 6.96 -2.02
C PHE A 452 31.51 8.44 -1.75
N SER A 453 32.78 8.83 -1.86
CA SER A 453 33.22 10.21 -1.62
C SER A 453 34.60 10.42 -2.25
N GLU A 454 34.97 11.68 -2.43
CA GLU A 454 36.32 12.07 -2.85
C GLU A 454 37.33 11.80 -1.73
N LYS A 455 38.42 11.09 -2.05
CA LYS A 455 39.46 10.69 -1.08
C LYS A 455 40.42 11.84 -0.76
N ASN A 456 40.51 12.82 -1.65
CA ASN A 456 41.38 13.97 -1.47
C ASN A 456 40.69 15.07 -0.62
N ASP A 457 41.19 15.30 0.60
CA ASP A 457 40.69 16.31 1.54
C ASP A 457 40.78 17.76 1.01
N THR A 458 41.57 18.02 -0.03
CA THR A 458 41.59 19.34 -0.69
C THR A 458 40.38 19.58 -1.59
N LEU A 459 39.74 18.50 -2.06
CA LEU A 459 38.57 18.50 -2.93
C LEU A 459 37.32 18.27 -2.08
N LYS A 460 36.96 19.29 -1.30
CA LYS A 460 36.03 19.17 -0.16
C LYS A 460 34.59 18.83 -0.51
N SER A 461 34.18 19.11 -1.75
CA SER A 461 32.82 18.91 -2.25
C SER A 461 32.79 18.45 -3.71
N LEU A 462 31.59 18.27 -4.24
CA LEU A 462 31.34 17.92 -5.64
C LEU A 462 32.04 18.84 -6.67
N GLU A 463 31.92 20.17 -6.52
CA GLU A 463 32.41 21.12 -7.55
C GLU A 463 33.94 21.10 -7.71
N PRO A 464 34.75 21.20 -6.63
CA PRO A 464 36.20 21.00 -6.72
C PRO A 464 36.57 19.66 -7.38
N SER A 465 35.86 18.59 -7.05
CA SER A 465 36.11 17.25 -7.60
C SER A 465 35.83 17.19 -9.11
N LEU A 466 34.73 17.80 -9.56
CA LEU A 466 34.38 17.91 -10.97
C LEU A 466 35.37 18.78 -11.76
N ILE A 467 35.82 19.88 -11.16
CA ILE A 467 36.86 20.75 -11.73
C ILE A 467 38.17 19.96 -11.89
N GLU A 468 38.59 19.20 -10.88
CA GLU A 468 39.78 18.35 -10.93
C GLU A 468 39.70 17.35 -12.10
N ALA A 469 38.57 16.66 -12.23
CA ALA A 469 38.36 15.66 -13.28
C ALA A 469 38.53 16.24 -14.71
N ASN A 470 38.33 17.55 -14.87
CA ASN A 470 38.46 18.27 -16.14
C ASN A 470 39.71 19.17 -16.21
N SER A 471 40.62 19.10 -15.24
CA SER A 471 41.84 19.92 -15.16
C SER A 471 43.09 19.23 -15.73
N LYS A 472 42.95 18.26 -16.64
CA LYS A 472 44.11 17.62 -17.31
C LYS A 472 44.84 18.59 -18.22
N ASP A 473 44.09 19.43 -18.93
CA ASP A 473 44.61 20.50 -19.76
C ASP A 473 43.69 21.74 -19.73
N ILE A 474 44.18 22.87 -20.23
CA ILE A 474 43.42 24.12 -20.23
C ILE A 474 42.15 24.01 -21.08
N LYS A 475 42.20 23.26 -22.19
CA LYS A 475 41.09 23.16 -23.14
C LYS A 475 39.91 22.38 -22.53
N THR A 476 40.17 21.30 -21.81
CA THR A 476 39.13 20.54 -21.10
C THR A 476 38.50 21.37 -19.99
N LEU A 477 39.33 22.12 -19.24
CA LEU A 477 38.84 22.99 -18.16
C LEU A 477 37.97 24.13 -18.68
N GLU A 478 38.40 24.80 -19.76
CA GLU A 478 37.64 25.86 -20.42
C GLU A 478 36.34 25.34 -21.04
N THR A 479 36.34 24.10 -21.55
CA THR A 479 35.12 23.46 -22.07
C THR A 479 34.09 23.30 -20.95
N LEU A 480 34.49 22.76 -19.80
CA LEU A 480 33.62 22.66 -18.63
C LEU A 480 33.17 24.05 -18.15
N ALA A 481 34.10 25.00 -18.03
CA ALA A 481 33.82 26.36 -17.57
C ALA A 481 32.79 27.07 -18.47
N LYS A 482 32.87 26.88 -19.79
CA LYS A 482 31.93 27.47 -20.76
C LYS A 482 30.50 26.93 -20.58
N ILE A 483 30.37 25.71 -20.08
CA ILE A 483 29.07 25.07 -19.82
C ILE A 483 28.55 25.49 -18.44
N ALA A 484 29.38 25.36 -17.41
CA ALA A 484 28.97 25.51 -16.01
C ALA A 484 28.85 26.98 -15.56
N LEU A 485 29.70 27.89 -16.07
CA LEU A 485 29.77 29.28 -15.60
C LEU A 485 28.88 30.23 -16.42
N SER A 486 28.52 31.37 -15.82
CA SER A 486 27.93 32.49 -16.56
C SER A 486 28.93 33.09 -17.55
N THR A 487 28.44 33.76 -18.59
CA THR A 487 29.29 34.43 -19.58
C THR A 487 30.32 35.36 -18.95
N LYS A 488 29.93 36.09 -17.90
CA LYS A 488 30.85 36.97 -17.15
C LYS A 488 31.97 36.19 -16.47
N ALA A 489 31.62 35.15 -15.70
CA ALA A 489 32.60 34.34 -14.97
C ALA A 489 33.51 33.53 -15.92
N PHE A 490 32.98 33.07 -17.05
CA PHE A 490 33.78 32.40 -18.09
C PHE A 490 34.81 33.36 -18.71
N ASN A 491 34.44 34.61 -19.00
CA ASN A 491 35.37 35.60 -19.53
C ASN A 491 36.49 35.94 -18.55
N GLU A 492 36.17 36.06 -17.25
CA GLU A 492 37.14 36.29 -16.18
C GLU A 492 38.11 35.08 -16.01
N LEU A 493 37.60 33.85 -16.14
CA LEU A 493 38.43 32.64 -16.16
C LEU A 493 39.36 32.60 -17.38
N ASN A 494 38.85 32.98 -18.56
CA ASN A 494 39.65 33.00 -19.79
C ASN A 494 40.81 33.99 -19.74
N ALA A 495 40.65 35.09 -19.00
CA ALA A 495 41.71 36.08 -18.82
C ALA A 495 42.91 35.56 -17.99
N LYS A 496 42.77 34.45 -17.26
CA LYS A 496 43.87 33.81 -16.53
C LYS A 496 44.76 33.01 -17.49
N THR A 497 46.08 33.06 -17.29
CA THR A 497 47.07 32.46 -18.20
C THR A 497 47.48 31.05 -17.83
N THR A 498 47.56 30.71 -16.54
CA THR A 498 47.97 29.38 -16.10
C THR A 498 46.78 28.48 -15.78
N LEU A 499 46.96 27.17 -15.94
CA LEU A 499 45.96 26.17 -15.54
C LEU A 499 45.62 26.25 -14.06
N LEU A 500 46.62 26.49 -13.22
CA LEU A 500 46.45 26.63 -11.77
C LEU A 500 45.60 27.85 -11.42
N ASP A 501 45.84 29.00 -12.04
CA ASP A 501 45.05 30.21 -11.80
C ASP A 501 43.60 30.07 -12.29
N LYS A 502 43.40 29.42 -13.45
CA LYS A 502 42.07 29.10 -13.97
C LYS A 502 41.31 28.20 -13.00
N LYS A 503 41.97 27.15 -12.51
CA LYS A 503 41.39 26.19 -11.55
C LYS A 503 41.01 26.87 -10.24
N LEU A 504 41.93 27.65 -9.65
CA LEU A 504 41.67 28.40 -8.41
C LEU A 504 40.51 29.38 -8.57
N TYR A 505 40.47 30.12 -9.68
CA TYR A 505 39.36 31.02 -9.97
C TYR A 505 38.03 30.24 -10.12
N PHE A 506 38.01 29.15 -10.88
CA PHE A 506 36.81 28.35 -11.08
C PHE A 506 36.27 27.83 -9.74
N THR A 507 37.14 27.26 -8.90
CA THR A 507 36.75 26.81 -7.56
C THR A 507 36.20 27.96 -6.71
N SER A 508 36.81 29.17 -6.80
CA SER A 508 36.34 30.34 -6.05
C SER A 508 34.95 30.83 -6.45
N VAL A 509 34.44 30.50 -7.65
CA VAL A 509 33.07 30.89 -8.05
C VAL A 509 32.02 30.24 -7.13
N TYR A 510 32.35 29.07 -6.58
CA TYR A 510 31.49 28.28 -5.71
C TYR A 510 31.74 28.52 -4.22
N VAL A 511 32.81 29.24 -3.86
CA VAL A 511 33.19 29.56 -2.47
C VAL A 511 33.05 31.07 -2.27
N GLY A 512 32.06 31.49 -1.47
CA GLY A 512 31.82 32.91 -1.21
C GLY A 512 32.83 33.62 -0.34
N GLU A 513 32.80 34.96 -0.32
CA GLU A 513 33.60 35.81 0.59
C GLU A 513 33.36 35.50 2.08
N ASN A 514 32.21 34.90 2.44
CA ASN A 514 31.84 34.48 3.79
C ASN A 514 31.77 32.93 3.97
N GLY A 515 32.44 32.16 3.09
CA GLY A 515 32.44 30.69 3.10
C GLY A 515 31.25 30.04 2.37
N ASP A 516 31.16 28.70 2.43
CA ASP A 516 30.28 27.85 1.59
C ASP A 516 28.76 28.08 1.72
N LYS A 517 28.30 28.82 2.74
CA LYS A 517 26.90 28.79 3.18
C LYS A 517 25.88 29.49 2.28
N ASN A 518 26.29 30.30 1.30
CA ASN A 518 25.37 31.12 0.48
C ASN A 518 25.39 30.82 -1.04
N TYR A 519 26.09 29.78 -1.50
CA TYR A 519 26.34 29.56 -2.94
C TYR A 519 25.61 28.34 -3.53
N GLY A 520 24.73 27.69 -2.77
CA GLY A 520 23.93 26.55 -3.23
C GLY A 520 23.18 26.81 -4.54
N ALA A 521 22.66 28.03 -4.74
CA ALA A 521 21.99 28.40 -5.99
C ALA A 521 22.91 28.33 -7.22
N LYS A 522 24.17 28.76 -7.11
CA LYS A 522 25.14 28.70 -8.23
C LYS A 522 25.57 27.28 -8.55
N LYS A 523 25.68 26.43 -7.52
CA LYS A 523 25.98 25.00 -7.67
C LYS A 523 24.88 24.32 -8.50
N VAL A 524 23.63 24.57 -8.14
CA VAL A 524 22.46 24.04 -8.87
C VAL A 524 22.37 24.59 -10.29
N ASP A 525 22.57 25.90 -10.48
CA ASP A 525 22.52 26.53 -11.80
C ASP A 525 23.59 25.94 -12.76
N SER A 526 24.79 25.67 -12.23
CA SER A 526 25.86 25.00 -12.97
C SER A 526 25.48 23.56 -13.32
N ALA A 527 24.90 22.81 -12.38
CA ALA A 527 24.47 21.44 -12.61
C ALA A 527 23.34 21.33 -13.65
N ILE A 528 22.38 22.27 -13.66
CA ILE A 528 21.33 22.35 -14.69
C ILE A 528 21.96 22.54 -16.08
N ARG A 529 22.89 23.49 -16.21
CA ARG A 529 23.56 23.73 -17.51
C ARG A 529 24.37 22.53 -17.99
N ILE A 530 25.00 21.81 -17.06
CA ILE A 530 25.72 20.57 -17.39
C ILE A 530 24.73 19.49 -17.85
N PHE A 531 23.59 19.36 -17.17
CA PHE A 531 22.55 18.38 -17.51
C PHE A 531 21.96 18.61 -18.91
N GLU A 532 21.63 19.87 -19.24
CA GLU A 532 21.02 20.25 -20.53
C GLU A 532 21.98 20.23 -21.71
N ASN A 533 23.29 20.28 -21.46
CA ASN A 533 24.30 20.38 -22.51
C ASN A 533 24.67 19.02 -23.12
N SER A 534 25.04 19.01 -24.41
CA SER A 534 25.39 17.80 -25.17
C SER A 534 26.90 17.55 -25.33
N LYS A 535 27.76 18.44 -24.82
CA LYS A 535 29.22 18.29 -24.93
C LYS A 535 29.77 17.35 -23.85
N PRO A 536 30.84 16.59 -24.14
CA PRO A 536 31.42 15.65 -23.20
C PRO A 536 32.01 16.38 -21.97
N VAL A 537 31.72 15.84 -20.79
CA VAL A 537 32.26 16.27 -19.50
C VAL A 537 32.91 15.06 -18.82
N ASN A 538 34.08 15.24 -18.21
CA ASN A 538 34.68 14.17 -17.40
C ASN A 538 34.09 14.20 -15.99
N TYR A 539 33.76 13.04 -15.43
CA TYR A 539 33.16 12.91 -14.11
C TYR A 539 34.13 12.26 -13.11
N PRO A 540 34.08 12.65 -11.83
CA PRO A 540 34.82 11.98 -10.77
C PRO A 540 34.51 10.48 -10.70
N ALA A 541 35.53 9.66 -10.40
CA ALA A 541 35.40 8.20 -10.38
C ALA A 541 34.36 7.69 -9.35
N TYR A 542 34.30 8.32 -8.18
CA TYR A 542 33.36 7.92 -7.12
C TYR A 542 31.88 8.06 -7.54
N LEU A 543 31.55 9.02 -8.41
CA LEU A 543 30.18 9.16 -8.96
C LEU A 543 29.85 8.02 -9.95
N LEU A 544 30.83 7.61 -10.76
CA LEU A 544 30.67 6.49 -11.70
C LEU A 544 30.52 5.15 -10.96
N GLU A 545 31.23 4.99 -9.85
CA GLU A 545 31.13 3.82 -8.97
C GLU A 545 29.80 3.79 -8.22
N ALA A 546 29.31 4.93 -7.72
CA ALA A 546 28.04 5.03 -7.00
C ALA A 546 26.81 4.65 -7.86
N LEU A 547 26.92 4.68 -9.19
CA LEU A 547 25.86 4.24 -10.11
C LEU A 547 25.86 2.72 -10.36
N LYS A 548 26.84 1.98 -9.83
CA LYS A 548 26.90 0.52 -9.92
C LYS A 548 26.26 -0.10 -8.68
N PHE A 549 25.36 -1.05 -8.91
CA PHE A 549 24.62 -1.77 -7.86
C PHE A 549 24.89 -3.28 -7.92
N ASP A 550 26.12 -3.64 -8.32
CA ASP A 550 26.55 -5.02 -8.53
C ASP A 550 26.32 -5.91 -7.29
#